data_AF-A0A7K6MK99-F1
#
_entry.id   AF-A0A7K6MK99-F1
#
_cell.length_a   1.000
_cell.length_b   1.000
_cell.length_c   1.000
_cell.angle_alpha   90.00
_cell.angle_beta   90.00
_cell.angle_gamma   90.00
#
_symmetry.space_group_name_H-M   'P 1'
#
loop_
_entity.id
_entity.type
_entity.pdbx_description
1 polymer ?
#
loop_
_entity_poly.entity_id
_entity_poly.type
_entity_poly.pdbx_seq_one_letter_code
_entity_poly.pdbx_strand_id
1 'polypeptide(L)'
;LSGLDPAQPYFQGTPTEVRLDKSDADFVDVIHTDSAPTIPNLGFGMKPAIGHIDFYPNGGEEMPGCDKNAVSQIVDLDGIWEGNRDFVACNHLRSYKYYSDSIIYPDGFLGYPCASYDLFQSGSCFPCPEEGCPNMGHYADKFKDKIRSDPLKLYLNTGEARDFPLWRYKVTVTLSGSSSVSGYVNVALYGSGGNTKQYQIIKGTLKPDNTYTAYIDANINVGEVTKVKFLWNNNLINPTLPKLGAATITVEAGQNG
;
A
#
# COMPACT_ATOMS: atom_id res chain seq x y z
N LEU A 1 -1.71 19.00 12.60
CA LEU A 1 -3.07 18.42 12.65
C LEU A 1 -3.08 17.17 11.80
N SER A 2 -3.69 16.09 12.26
CA SER A 2 -3.83 14.87 11.45
C SER A 2 -5.29 14.67 11.06
N GLY A 3 -5.59 14.63 9.76
CA GLY A 3 -6.91 14.36 9.22
C GLY A 3 -7.10 12.87 8.96
N LEU A 4 -8.03 12.23 9.66
CA LEU A 4 -8.30 10.79 9.53
C LEU A 4 -9.58 10.60 8.72
N ASP A 5 -9.40 10.34 7.43
CA ASP A 5 -10.45 10.24 6.40
C ASP A 5 -11.49 11.36 6.47
N PRO A 6 -11.08 12.65 6.29
CA PRO A 6 -11.99 13.79 6.42
C PRO A 6 -13.25 13.64 5.56
N ALA A 7 -14.43 13.92 6.11
CA ALA A 7 -15.69 13.62 5.47
C ALA A 7 -15.90 14.40 4.15
N GLN A 8 -16.30 13.73 3.08
CA GLN A 8 -16.68 14.34 1.80
C GLN A 8 -18.00 15.12 1.86
N PRO A 9 -19.11 14.54 2.37
CA PRO A 9 -20.40 15.22 2.34
C PRO A 9 -20.33 16.58 3.04
N TYR A 10 -20.88 17.62 2.40
CA TYR A 10 -20.91 19.01 2.88
C TYR A 10 -19.57 19.76 2.99
N PHE A 11 -18.42 19.09 2.85
CA PHE A 11 -17.10 19.74 2.95
C PHE A 11 -16.32 19.74 1.63
N GLN A 12 -16.40 18.69 0.82
CA GLN A 12 -15.62 18.65 -0.41
C GLN A 12 -16.08 19.71 -1.40
N GLY A 13 -15.15 20.56 -1.85
CA GLY A 13 -15.42 21.64 -2.79
C GLY A 13 -15.84 22.97 -2.13
N THR A 14 -15.94 23.03 -0.81
CA THR A 14 -16.15 24.30 -0.09
C THR A 14 -14.85 25.13 0.02
N PRO A 15 -14.96 26.43 0.34
CA PRO A 15 -13.80 27.27 0.66
C PRO A 15 -12.97 26.69 1.82
N THR A 16 -11.67 27.00 1.85
CA THR A 16 -10.73 26.53 2.89
C THR A 16 -11.17 26.90 4.30
N GLU A 17 -11.93 27.99 4.47
CA GLU A 17 -12.48 28.42 5.76
C GLU A 17 -13.50 27.44 6.37
N VAL A 18 -14.06 26.53 5.56
CA VAL A 18 -15.17 25.62 5.94
C VAL A 18 -14.70 24.19 6.16
N ARG A 19 -13.51 23.82 5.67
CA ARG A 19 -13.00 22.44 5.65
C ARG A 19 -11.57 22.41 6.16
N LEU A 20 -11.09 21.21 6.49
CA LEU A 20 -9.67 21.00 6.75
C LEU A 20 -8.84 21.46 5.52
N ASP A 21 -7.79 22.22 5.80
CA ASP A 21 -6.82 22.71 4.84
C ASP A 21 -5.42 22.77 5.46
N LYS A 22 -4.39 22.67 4.61
CA LYS A 22 -2.99 22.76 5.04
C LYS A 22 -2.67 24.02 5.84
N SER A 23 -3.38 25.13 5.60
CA SER A 23 -3.21 26.39 6.31
C SER A 23 -3.69 26.39 7.77
N ASP A 24 -4.39 25.34 8.22
CA ASP A 24 -4.95 25.27 9.58
C ASP A 24 -3.91 24.97 10.67
N ALA A 25 -2.71 24.52 10.31
CA ALA A 25 -1.60 24.29 11.24
C ALA A 25 -0.23 24.29 10.53
N ASP A 26 0.84 24.42 11.31
CA ASP A 26 2.24 24.37 10.83
C ASP A 26 2.57 23.10 10.03
N PHE A 27 1.86 22.01 10.32
CA PHE A 27 1.95 20.76 9.58
C PHE A 27 0.61 20.03 9.62
N VAL A 28 0.17 19.55 8.46
CA VAL A 28 -1.10 18.84 8.27
C VAL A 28 -0.83 17.59 7.47
N ASP A 29 -1.08 16.43 8.06
CA ASP A 29 -1.01 15.12 7.41
C ASP A 29 -2.41 14.51 7.32
N VAL A 30 -2.76 13.91 6.18
CA VAL A 30 -4.10 13.35 5.94
C VAL A 30 -4.00 11.88 5.53
N ILE A 31 -4.88 11.04 6.06
CA ILE A 31 -4.99 9.62 5.70
C ILE A 31 -6.35 9.41 5.04
N HIS A 32 -6.35 9.02 3.77
CA HIS A 32 -7.56 8.73 2.99
C HIS A 32 -7.81 7.22 2.91
N THR A 33 -8.98 6.76 3.35
CA THR A 33 -9.32 5.33 3.37
C THR A 33 -10.69 5.01 2.77
N ASP A 34 -11.55 6.01 2.54
CA ASP A 34 -12.86 5.83 1.93
C ASP A 34 -13.19 6.93 0.90
N SER A 35 -12.20 7.29 0.10
CA SER A 35 -12.25 8.45 -0.82
C SER A 35 -13.02 8.21 -2.13
N ALA A 36 -13.75 7.10 -2.24
CA ALA A 36 -14.68 6.91 -3.35
C ALA A 36 -15.80 7.96 -3.28
N PRO A 37 -16.40 8.39 -4.39
CA PRO A 37 -17.49 9.37 -4.34
C PRO A 37 -18.67 8.85 -3.49
N THR A 38 -19.17 9.67 -2.55
CA THR A 38 -20.36 9.35 -1.74
C THR A 38 -21.53 8.89 -2.60
N ILE A 39 -21.75 9.55 -3.75
CA ILE A 39 -22.70 9.12 -4.75
C ILE A 39 -21.93 8.72 -6.02
N PRO A 40 -22.11 7.49 -6.54
CA PRO A 40 -23.01 6.44 -6.06
C PRO A 40 -22.34 5.38 -5.15
N ASN A 41 -21.06 5.56 -4.82
CA ASN A 41 -20.22 4.51 -4.24
C ASN A 41 -20.27 4.43 -2.71
N LEU A 42 -20.96 5.36 -2.04
CA LEU A 42 -21.02 5.46 -0.58
C LEU A 42 -19.65 5.56 0.08
N GLY A 43 -18.66 6.20 -0.58
CA GLY A 43 -17.44 6.60 0.11
C GLY A 43 -17.68 7.87 0.93
N PHE A 44 -17.25 7.86 2.18
CA PHE A 44 -17.47 8.97 3.11
C PHE A 44 -16.28 9.92 3.19
N GLY A 45 -15.09 9.54 2.73
CA GLY A 45 -13.88 10.34 2.79
C GLY A 45 -13.72 11.29 1.59
N MET A 46 -13.05 12.42 1.81
CA MET A 46 -12.63 13.33 0.75
C MET A 46 -11.54 12.69 -0.11
N LYS A 47 -11.58 12.94 -1.42
CA LYS A 47 -10.52 12.52 -2.37
C LYS A 47 -9.42 13.56 -2.62
N PRO A 48 -9.71 14.87 -2.72
CA PRO A 48 -8.69 15.88 -2.91
C PRO A 48 -7.64 15.83 -1.80
N ALA A 49 -6.39 16.08 -2.18
CA ALA A 49 -5.32 16.28 -1.22
C ALA A 49 -5.51 17.65 -0.57
N ILE A 50 -5.62 17.68 0.75
CA ILE A 50 -5.94 18.88 1.55
C ILE A 50 -4.92 19.13 2.66
N GLY A 51 -3.91 18.27 2.83
CA GLY A 51 -2.81 18.46 3.75
C GLY A 51 -1.55 19.05 3.09
N HIS A 52 -0.48 19.08 3.88
CA HIS A 52 0.87 19.20 3.36
C HIS A 52 1.30 17.87 2.73
N ILE A 53 0.93 16.77 3.39
CA ILE A 53 1.08 15.41 2.88
C ILE A 53 -0.23 14.63 3.02
N ASP A 54 -0.53 13.83 2.00
CA ASP A 54 -1.78 13.09 1.89
C ASP A 54 -1.48 11.63 1.53
N PHE A 55 -1.78 10.72 2.44
CA PHE A 55 -1.57 9.29 2.31
C PHE A 55 -2.82 8.61 1.77
N TYR A 56 -2.63 7.77 0.76
CA TYR A 56 -3.66 6.95 0.14
C TYR A 56 -3.29 5.46 0.28
N PRO A 57 -3.32 4.89 1.50
CA PRO A 57 -3.06 3.48 1.72
C PRO A 57 -4.02 2.62 0.88
N ASN A 58 -3.49 1.59 0.21
CA ASN A 58 -4.23 0.70 -0.68
C ASN A 58 -4.99 1.44 -1.82
N GLY A 59 -4.53 2.66 -2.17
CA GLY A 59 -5.18 3.51 -3.17
C GLY A 59 -6.21 4.49 -2.58
N GLY A 60 -6.57 4.36 -1.30
CA GLY A 60 -7.38 5.31 -0.55
C GLY A 60 -8.90 5.17 -0.72
N GLU A 61 -9.39 4.18 -1.47
CA GLU A 61 -10.82 3.97 -1.72
C GLU A 61 -11.34 2.66 -1.12
N GLU A 62 -10.58 1.57 -1.24
CA GLU A 62 -11.02 0.23 -0.81
C GLU A 62 -9.93 -0.43 0.04
N MET A 63 -10.21 -0.61 1.33
CA MET A 63 -9.25 -1.14 2.27
C MET A 63 -9.34 -2.67 2.34
N PRO A 64 -8.20 -3.39 2.35
CA PRO A 64 -8.19 -4.84 2.53
C PRO A 64 -8.95 -5.27 3.80
N GLY A 65 -9.75 -6.33 3.69
CA GLY A 65 -10.56 -6.85 4.79
C GLY A 65 -11.84 -6.04 5.11
N CYS A 66 -12.20 -5.08 4.27
CA CYS A 66 -13.50 -4.39 4.32
C CYS A 66 -14.41 -4.84 3.19
N ASP A 67 -15.71 -5.04 3.50
CA ASP A 67 -16.73 -5.25 2.49
C ASP A 67 -17.05 -3.93 1.76
N LYS A 68 -17.52 -4.01 0.51
CA LYS A 68 -17.95 -2.84 -0.25
C LYS A 68 -19.39 -2.47 0.09
N ASN A 69 -19.66 -1.17 0.12
CA ASN A 69 -21.03 -0.66 0.16
C ASN A 69 -21.74 -0.95 -1.18
N ALA A 70 -23.05 -1.18 -1.11
CA ALA A 70 -23.87 -1.34 -2.30
C ALA A 70 -24.00 -0.01 -3.05
N VAL A 71 -23.81 -0.03 -4.37
CA VAL A 71 -23.92 1.18 -5.21
C VAL A 71 -25.36 1.70 -5.19
N SER A 72 -25.54 2.97 -4.85
CA SER A 72 -26.86 3.62 -4.80
C SER A 72 -26.81 5.05 -5.33
N GLN A 73 -27.79 5.43 -6.15
CA GLN A 73 -27.98 6.81 -6.61
C GLN A 73 -28.70 7.68 -5.58
N ILE A 74 -29.30 7.06 -4.55
CA ILE A 74 -30.00 7.74 -3.46
C ILE A 74 -29.31 7.34 -2.16
N VAL A 75 -28.72 8.33 -1.49
CA VAL A 75 -27.99 8.14 -0.24
C VAL A 75 -28.71 8.90 0.85
N ASP A 76 -29.19 8.16 1.85
CA ASP A 76 -29.83 8.70 3.05
C ASP A 76 -28.75 9.02 4.09
N LEU A 77 -28.10 10.19 3.94
CA LEU A 77 -26.97 10.57 4.78
C LEU A 77 -27.35 10.68 6.25
N ASP A 78 -28.51 11.29 6.54
CA ASP A 78 -29.02 11.41 7.92
C ASP A 78 -29.29 10.02 8.51
N GLY A 79 -29.94 9.14 7.75
CA GLY A 79 -30.17 7.76 8.17
C GLY A 79 -28.89 6.95 8.40
N ILE A 80 -27.84 7.14 7.57
CA ILE A 80 -26.54 6.48 7.77
C ILE A 80 -25.85 7.02 9.02
N TRP A 81 -25.83 8.35 9.18
CA TRP A 81 -25.18 9.01 10.31
C TRP A 81 -25.84 8.68 11.65
N GLU A 82 -27.17 8.61 11.67
CA GLU A 82 -27.96 8.23 12.85
C GLU A 82 -27.96 6.72 13.12
N GLY A 83 -27.40 5.89 12.21
CA GLY A 83 -27.39 4.43 12.33
C GLY A 83 -28.73 3.75 12.00
N ASN A 84 -29.64 4.47 11.35
CA ASN A 84 -30.95 3.99 10.88
C ASN A 84 -30.89 3.33 9.49
N ARG A 85 -29.72 3.36 8.83
CA ARG A 85 -29.44 2.74 7.53
C ARG A 85 -28.17 1.91 7.60
N ASP A 86 -28.19 0.76 6.94
CA ASP A 86 -27.01 -0.09 6.81
C ASP A 86 -25.92 0.63 6.00
N PHE A 87 -24.76 0.80 6.62
CA PHE A 87 -23.57 1.38 6.02
C PHE A 87 -22.34 0.60 6.48
N VAL A 88 -21.56 0.09 5.52
CA VAL A 88 -20.29 -0.56 5.80
C VAL A 88 -19.25 0.53 6.05
N ALA A 89 -19.20 1.02 7.29
CA ALA A 89 -18.24 2.04 7.72
C ALA A 89 -16.78 1.56 7.74
N CYS A 90 -16.51 0.29 7.39
CA CYS A 90 -15.20 -0.32 7.55
C CYS A 90 -14.07 0.49 6.91
N ASN A 91 -14.22 0.90 5.64
CA ASN A 91 -13.22 1.72 4.93
C ASN A 91 -12.97 3.04 5.66
N HIS A 92 -14.04 3.76 6.02
CA HIS A 92 -13.94 5.04 6.71
C HIS A 92 -13.22 4.93 8.06
N LEU A 93 -13.50 3.85 8.80
CA LEU A 93 -12.91 3.56 10.11
C LEU A 93 -11.46 3.02 10.02
N ARG A 94 -10.89 2.77 8.83
CA ARG A 94 -9.51 2.26 8.70
C ARG A 94 -8.46 3.34 8.98
N SER A 95 -8.75 4.60 8.70
CA SER A 95 -7.84 5.72 8.92
C SER A 95 -7.30 5.77 10.36
N TYR A 96 -8.18 5.76 11.37
CA TYR A 96 -7.73 5.76 12.77
C TYR A 96 -7.15 4.42 13.22
N LYS A 97 -7.55 3.29 12.62
CA LYS A 97 -6.96 1.97 12.92
C LYS A 97 -5.50 1.93 12.47
N TYR A 98 -5.21 2.42 11.27
CA TYR A 98 -3.83 2.56 10.79
C TYR A 98 -3.05 3.57 11.62
N TYR A 99 -3.63 4.72 11.95
CA TYR A 99 -2.98 5.68 12.84
C TYR A 99 -2.63 5.05 14.20
N SER A 100 -3.55 4.30 14.82
CA SER A 100 -3.32 3.63 16.09
C SER A 100 -2.17 2.62 16.02
N ASP A 101 -2.08 1.80 14.97
CA ASP A 101 -0.98 0.85 14.81
C ASP A 101 0.35 1.56 14.48
N SER A 102 0.32 2.69 13.76
CA SER A 102 1.54 3.45 13.43
C SER A 102 2.30 3.95 14.65
N ILE A 103 1.62 4.12 15.81
CA ILE A 103 2.25 4.47 17.09
C ILE A 103 3.20 3.35 17.53
N ILE A 104 2.78 2.10 17.34
CA ILE A 104 3.51 0.89 17.76
C ILE A 104 4.58 0.49 16.74
N TYR A 105 4.34 0.78 15.45
CA TYR A 105 5.23 0.40 14.34
C TYR A 105 5.80 1.63 13.62
N PRO A 106 6.89 2.22 14.13
CA PRO A 106 7.45 3.49 13.62
C PRO A 106 8.01 3.43 12.20
N ASP A 107 8.24 2.23 11.66
CA ASP A 107 8.78 1.96 10.32
C ASP A 107 7.81 1.14 9.44
N GLY A 108 6.60 0.89 9.92
CA GLY A 108 5.66 -0.08 9.36
C GLY A 108 4.71 0.46 8.28
N PHE A 109 4.72 1.78 8.05
CA PHE A 109 3.76 2.46 7.17
C PHE A 109 4.47 3.45 6.24
N LEU A 110 5.55 3.01 5.61
CA LEU A 110 6.36 3.85 4.73
C LEU A 110 5.58 4.26 3.47
N GLY A 111 5.32 5.55 3.30
CA GLY A 111 4.56 6.12 2.16
C GLY A 111 5.48 6.58 1.03
N TYR A 112 5.23 6.11 -0.18
CA TYR A 112 6.04 6.41 -1.36
C TYR A 112 5.44 7.57 -2.16
N PRO A 113 6.19 8.66 -2.40
CA PRO A 113 5.72 9.75 -3.27
C PRO A 113 5.44 9.23 -4.67
N CYS A 114 4.21 9.39 -5.15
CA CYS A 114 3.84 8.87 -6.46
C CYS A 114 2.70 9.68 -7.07
N ALA A 115 2.63 9.71 -8.41
CA ALA A 115 1.59 10.46 -9.10
C ALA A 115 0.22 9.75 -9.09
N SER A 116 0.21 8.41 -8.98
CA SER A 116 -1.01 7.61 -8.86
C SER A 116 -0.73 6.26 -8.19
N TYR A 117 -1.79 5.63 -7.68
CA TYR A 117 -1.69 4.29 -7.10
C TYR A 117 -1.26 3.23 -8.13
N ASP A 118 -1.68 3.36 -9.40
CA ASP A 118 -1.28 2.42 -10.47
C ASP A 118 0.23 2.47 -10.75
N LEU A 119 0.83 3.66 -10.71
CA LEU A 119 2.28 3.82 -10.85
C LEU A 119 3.04 3.27 -9.64
N PHE A 120 2.45 3.39 -8.44
CA PHE A 120 2.98 2.77 -7.23
C PHE A 120 2.92 1.23 -7.32
N GLN A 121 1.81 0.67 -7.80
CA GLN A 121 1.63 -0.78 -7.99
C GLN A 121 2.58 -1.36 -9.03
N SER A 122 2.86 -0.63 -10.11
CA SER A 122 3.87 -1.02 -11.10
C SER A 122 5.32 -0.84 -10.61
N GLY A 123 5.48 -0.19 -9.46
CA GLY A 123 6.76 0.09 -8.80
C GLY A 123 7.58 1.17 -9.48
N SER A 124 6.92 2.11 -10.18
CA SER A 124 7.56 3.28 -10.78
C SER A 124 8.05 4.30 -9.74
N CYS A 125 7.60 4.15 -8.48
CA CYS A 125 7.85 5.06 -7.36
C CYS A 125 8.59 4.36 -6.21
N PHE A 126 9.47 3.42 -6.55
CA PHE A 126 10.27 2.63 -5.61
C PHE A 126 11.75 2.69 -6.04
N PRO A 127 12.71 2.73 -5.10
CA PRO A 127 12.57 2.80 -3.64
C PRO A 127 12.17 4.21 -3.17
N CYS A 128 12.33 4.50 -1.87
CA CYS A 128 12.25 5.86 -1.38
C CYS A 128 13.28 6.78 -2.05
N PRO A 129 12.95 8.06 -2.28
CA PRO A 129 13.90 9.02 -2.82
C PRO A 129 15.01 9.36 -1.79
N GLU A 130 16.04 10.10 -2.20
CA GLU A 130 17.19 10.46 -1.35
C GLU A 130 16.78 11.18 -0.04
N GLU A 131 15.72 11.99 -0.07
CA GLU A 131 15.17 12.62 1.13
C GLU A 131 14.52 11.63 2.11
N GLY A 132 14.27 10.40 1.67
CA GLY A 132 13.55 9.34 2.37
C GLY A 132 12.04 9.42 2.14
N CYS A 133 11.30 8.50 2.77
CA CYS A 133 9.85 8.50 2.78
C CYS A 133 9.29 8.84 4.17
N PRO A 134 8.16 9.55 4.26
CA PRO A 134 7.43 9.69 5.51
C PRO A 134 6.74 8.37 5.90
N ASN A 135 6.64 8.12 7.20
CA ASN A 135 5.73 7.08 7.72
C ASN A 135 4.33 7.68 7.87
N MET A 136 3.31 7.01 7.37
CA MET A 136 1.92 7.37 7.57
C MET A 136 1.55 7.27 9.06
N GLY A 137 0.79 8.25 9.54
CA GLY A 137 0.29 8.29 10.91
C GLY A 137 1.22 9.01 11.88
N HIS A 138 1.41 8.46 13.06
CA HIS A 138 1.95 9.17 14.23
C HIS A 138 3.32 9.84 14.02
N TYR A 139 4.15 9.27 13.15
CA TYR A 139 5.52 9.75 12.89
C TYR A 139 5.68 10.53 11.57
N ALA A 140 4.57 10.94 10.95
CA ALA A 140 4.57 11.74 9.73
C ALA A 140 5.29 13.08 9.88
N ASP A 141 5.23 13.68 11.07
CA ASP A 141 5.84 14.96 11.42
C ASP A 141 7.37 14.98 11.29
N LYS A 142 8.03 13.81 11.41
CA LYS A 142 9.47 13.66 11.18
C LYS A 142 9.90 14.02 9.75
N PHE A 143 8.96 14.10 8.82
CA PHE A 143 9.22 14.45 7.43
C PHE A 143 8.89 15.91 7.08
N LYS A 144 8.32 16.69 8.01
CA LYS A 144 7.80 18.04 7.74
C LYS A 144 8.82 18.96 7.05
N ASP A 145 10.08 18.94 7.49
CA ASP A 145 11.15 19.83 7.02
C ASP A 145 11.73 19.38 5.65
N LYS A 146 11.29 18.23 5.14
CA LYS A 146 11.75 17.64 3.88
C LYS A 146 10.77 17.82 2.73
N ILE A 147 9.59 18.39 3.00
CA ILE A 147 8.55 18.62 1.99
C ILE A 147 9.00 19.76 1.08
N ARG A 148 9.20 19.46 -0.21
CA ARG A 148 9.65 20.44 -1.22
C ARG A 148 8.53 20.94 -2.14
N SER A 149 7.42 20.20 -2.20
CA SER A 149 6.26 20.51 -3.02
C SER A 149 5.01 19.99 -2.31
N ASP A 150 4.01 20.85 -2.14
CA ASP A 150 2.74 20.51 -1.52
C ASP A 150 1.55 20.75 -2.49
N PRO A 151 0.48 19.95 -2.40
CA PRO A 151 0.34 18.76 -1.55
C PRO A 151 1.14 17.55 -2.10
N LEU A 152 1.78 16.80 -1.19
CA LEU A 152 2.52 15.58 -1.54
C LEU A 152 1.62 14.35 -1.40
N LYS A 153 1.34 13.67 -2.52
CA LYS A 153 0.57 12.42 -2.52
C LYS A 153 1.48 11.21 -2.31
N LEU A 154 1.12 10.39 -1.32
CA LEU A 154 1.90 9.25 -0.88
C LEU A 154 1.04 7.99 -0.94
N TYR A 155 1.64 6.90 -1.42
CA TYR A 155 0.97 5.61 -1.55
C TYR A 155 1.74 4.52 -0.82
N LEU A 156 1.00 3.59 -0.23
CA LEU A 156 1.51 2.40 0.45
C LEU A 156 0.42 1.34 0.46
N ASN A 157 0.77 0.10 0.80
CA ASN A 157 -0.21 -0.96 1.07
C ASN A 157 -0.19 -1.32 2.56
N THR A 158 -1.31 -1.85 3.07
CA THR A 158 -1.45 -2.33 4.45
C THR A 158 -2.08 -3.73 4.47
N GLY A 159 -1.92 -4.44 5.58
CA GLY A 159 -2.61 -5.72 5.81
C GLY A 159 -4.14 -5.60 5.88
N GLU A 160 -4.82 -6.73 5.72
CA GLU A 160 -6.29 -6.84 5.83
C GLU A 160 -6.81 -6.91 7.26
N ALA A 161 -5.95 -7.30 8.21
CA ALA A 161 -6.28 -7.44 9.61
C ALA A 161 -5.11 -6.92 10.46
N ARG A 162 -5.40 -6.61 11.72
CA ARG A 162 -4.37 -6.18 12.67
C ARG A 162 -3.40 -7.35 12.91
N ASP A 163 -2.08 -7.16 12.88
CA ASP A 163 -1.32 -5.91 12.69
C ASP A 163 -1.22 -5.47 11.22
N PHE A 164 -1.55 -4.20 10.92
CA PHE A 164 -1.59 -3.66 9.55
C PHE A 164 -0.27 -3.35 8.82
N PRO A 165 0.88 -3.13 9.50
CA PRO A 165 2.13 -2.76 8.83
C PRO A 165 2.54 -3.70 7.69
N LEU A 166 3.10 -3.13 6.63
CA LEU A 166 3.78 -3.88 5.58
C LEU A 166 5.09 -3.22 5.18
N TRP A 167 6.10 -4.04 4.92
CA TRP A 167 7.42 -3.62 4.44
C TRP A 167 7.58 -4.01 2.97
N ARG A 168 7.76 -3.00 2.11
CA ARG A 168 7.83 -3.20 0.66
C ARG A 168 9.25 -3.55 0.23
N TYR A 169 9.38 -4.59 -0.59
CA TYR A 169 10.63 -5.02 -1.21
C TYR A 169 10.46 -5.20 -2.71
N LYS A 170 11.50 -4.87 -3.47
CA LYS A 170 11.62 -5.24 -4.89
C LYS A 170 12.47 -6.49 -4.99
N VAL A 171 11.92 -7.51 -5.63
CA VAL A 171 12.58 -8.80 -5.85
C VAL A 171 12.74 -9.01 -7.34
N THR A 172 13.99 -9.17 -7.79
CA THR A 172 14.32 -9.44 -9.19
C THR A 172 14.96 -10.82 -9.29
N VAL A 173 14.36 -11.69 -10.11
CA VAL A 173 14.75 -13.10 -10.28
C VAL A 173 15.16 -13.35 -11.73
N THR A 174 16.39 -13.80 -11.94
CA THR A 174 16.85 -14.31 -13.23
C THR A 174 16.79 -15.82 -13.21
N LEU A 175 15.99 -16.43 -14.09
CA LEU A 175 15.77 -17.88 -14.08
C LEU A 175 16.96 -18.64 -14.68
N SER A 176 17.16 -19.87 -14.22
CA SER A 176 18.11 -20.82 -14.80
C SER A 176 17.43 -22.16 -15.08
N GLY A 177 17.86 -22.85 -16.13
CA GLY A 177 17.29 -24.13 -16.53
C GLY A 177 17.61 -24.49 -17.98
N SER A 178 17.19 -25.67 -18.41
CA SER A 178 17.47 -26.19 -19.76
C SER A 178 16.35 -25.95 -20.76
N SER A 179 15.13 -25.69 -20.30
CA SER A 179 13.95 -25.54 -21.15
C SER A 179 12.92 -24.60 -20.53
N SER A 180 12.08 -24.01 -21.38
CA SER A 180 10.95 -23.21 -20.92
C SER A 180 9.87 -24.10 -20.31
N VAL A 181 9.28 -23.64 -19.21
CA VAL A 181 8.20 -24.35 -18.50
C VAL A 181 7.01 -23.41 -18.27
N SER A 182 5.84 -23.98 -17.98
CA SER A 182 4.65 -23.22 -17.58
C SER A 182 4.37 -23.44 -16.10
N GLY A 183 4.23 -22.37 -15.33
CA GLY A 183 4.10 -22.45 -13.88
C GLY A 183 4.13 -21.10 -13.21
N TYR A 184 4.52 -21.09 -11.94
CA TYR A 184 4.76 -19.86 -11.18
C TYR A 184 6.01 -19.99 -10.32
N VAL A 185 6.60 -18.85 -10.02
CA VAL A 185 7.80 -18.70 -9.18
C VAL A 185 7.42 -17.93 -7.94
N ASN A 186 7.79 -18.47 -6.79
CA ASN A 186 7.68 -17.86 -5.48
C ASN A 186 9.06 -17.61 -4.87
N VAL A 187 9.18 -16.53 -4.11
CA VAL A 187 10.36 -16.22 -3.31
C VAL A 187 9.97 -15.97 -1.86
N ALA A 188 10.79 -16.43 -0.92
CA ALA A 188 10.73 -16.06 0.49
C ALA A 188 12.06 -15.47 0.94
N LEU A 189 12.00 -14.37 1.70
CA LEU A 189 13.16 -13.65 2.22
C LEU A 189 13.47 -14.11 3.65
N TYR A 190 14.75 -14.23 3.98
CA TYR A 190 15.26 -14.58 5.31
C TYR A 190 16.33 -13.56 5.67
N GLY A 191 16.21 -12.97 6.86
CA GLY A 191 17.14 -11.98 7.35
C GLY A 191 17.22 -11.96 8.88
N SER A 192 17.89 -10.94 9.41
CA SER A 192 18.10 -10.78 10.85
C SER A 192 16.81 -10.64 11.66
N GLY A 193 15.74 -10.10 11.06
CA GLY A 193 14.43 -9.90 11.69
C GLY A 193 13.46 -11.08 11.57
N GLY A 194 13.82 -12.14 10.84
CA GLY A 194 12.98 -13.31 10.61
C GLY A 194 12.85 -13.67 9.14
N ASN A 195 11.71 -14.26 8.75
CA ASN A 195 11.47 -14.66 7.37
C ASN A 195 10.05 -14.37 6.92
N THR A 196 9.90 -14.09 5.63
CA THR A 196 8.58 -13.88 5.02
C THR A 196 7.87 -15.21 4.72
N LYS A 197 6.57 -15.13 4.45
CA LYS A 197 5.88 -16.13 3.61
C LYS A 197 6.42 -16.12 2.18
N GLN A 198 5.97 -17.06 1.37
CA GLN A 198 6.28 -17.08 -0.06
C GLN A 198 5.43 -16.05 -0.82
N TYR A 199 6.07 -15.24 -1.65
CA TYR A 199 5.43 -14.28 -2.54
C TYR A 199 5.65 -14.68 -3.99
N GLN A 200 4.57 -14.66 -4.79
CA GLN A 200 4.63 -14.96 -6.22
C GLN A 200 5.27 -13.80 -6.98
N ILE A 201 6.34 -14.10 -7.71
CA ILE A 201 7.08 -13.13 -8.53
C ILE A 201 6.55 -13.11 -9.96
N ILE A 202 6.27 -14.28 -10.52
CA ILE A 202 5.75 -14.42 -11.88
C ILE A 202 4.92 -15.69 -12.00
N LYS A 203 3.89 -15.63 -12.85
CA LYS A 203 3.08 -16.78 -13.28
C LYS A 203 2.93 -16.74 -14.80
N GLY A 204 3.06 -17.89 -15.45
CA GLY A 204 2.92 -18.04 -16.91
C GLY A 204 4.09 -18.84 -17.49
N THR A 205 4.57 -18.41 -18.66
CA THR A 205 5.70 -19.04 -19.34
C THR A 205 7.02 -18.57 -18.72
N LEU A 206 7.71 -19.49 -18.08
CA LEU A 206 8.98 -19.30 -17.39
C LEU A 206 10.12 -19.70 -18.32
N LYS A 207 10.88 -18.71 -18.78
CA LYS A 207 12.01 -18.92 -19.70
C LYS A 207 13.33 -18.79 -18.93
N PRO A 208 14.26 -19.76 -19.04
CA PRO A 208 15.63 -19.58 -18.56
C PRO A 208 16.26 -18.30 -19.12
N ASP A 209 17.19 -17.71 -18.36
CA ASP A 209 17.93 -16.47 -18.66
C ASP A 209 17.08 -15.19 -18.66
N ASN A 210 15.74 -15.29 -18.67
CA ASN A 210 14.87 -14.14 -18.49
C ASN A 210 14.87 -13.66 -17.04
N THR A 211 14.73 -12.34 -16.90
CA THR A 211 14.63 -11.64 -15.61
C THR A 211 13.19 -11.18 -15.36
N TYR A 212 12.70 -11.41 -14.15
CA TYR A 212 11.36 -11.04 -13.71
C TYR A 212 11.45 -10.23 -12.42
N THR A 213 10.69 -9.15 -12.33
CA THR A 213 10.66 -8.27 -11.16
C THR A 213 9.26 -8.23 -10.59
N ALA A 214 9.16 -8.29 -9.26
CA ALA A 214 7.92 -8.05 -8.53
C ALA A 214 8.19 -7.19 -7.29
N TYR A 215 7.17 -6.45 -6.89
CA TYR A 215 7.14 -5.68 -5.65
C TYR A 215 6.26 -6.43 -4.66
N ILE A 216 6.80 -6.73 -3.48
CA ILE A 216 6.13 -7.51 -2.45
C ILE A 216 5.97 -6.66 -1.20
N ASP A 217 4.80 -6.73 -0.57
CA ASP A 217 4.53 -6.08 0.71
C ASP A 217 4.50 -7.18 1.80
N ALA A 218 5.58 -7.23 2.59
CA ALA A 218 5.82 -8.23 3.61
C ALA A 218 5.19 -7.84 4.95
N ASN A 219 4.56 -8.78 5.65
CA ASN A 219 4.02 -8.55 7.00
C ASN A 219 5.08 -8.59 8.12
N ILE A 220 6.37 -8.56 7.76
CA ILE A 220 7.50 -8.56 8.67
C ILE A 220 8.66 -7.80 8.04
N ASN A 221 9.32 -6.96 8.82
CA ASN A 221 10.63 -6.42 8.46
C ASN A 221 11.68 -7.52 8.63
N VAL A 222 12.20 -8.06 7.53
CA VAL A 222 13.24 -9.11 7.62
C VAL A 222 14.62 -8.57 8.01
N GLY A 223 14.81 -7.24 8.09
CA GLY A 223 16.10 -6.62 8.35
C GLY A 223 17.09 -6.90 7.23
N GLU A 224 18.36 -7.14 7.59
CA GLU A 224 19.40 -7.48 6.62
C GLU A 224 19.12 -8.86 6.02
N VAL A 225 18.84 -8.90 4.71
CA VAL A 225 18.55 -10.15 3.98
C VAL A 225 19.83 -10.96 3.84
N THR A 226 19.88 -12.11 4.51
CA THR A 226 21.03 -13.03 4.49
C THR A 226 20.81 -14.20 3.54
N LYS A 227 19.54 -14.53 3.24
CA LYS A 227 19.19 -15.66 2.39
C LYS A 227 17.84 -15.45 1.72
N VAL A 228 17.71 -16.01 0.52
CA VAL A 228 16.44 -16.14 -0.19
C VAL A 228 16.15 -17.61 -0.51
N LYS A 229 14.88 -17.98 -0.52
CA LYS A 229 14.43 -19.29 -1.01
C LYS A 229 13.60 -19.10 -2.26
N PHE A 230 14.00 -19.79 -3.31
CA PHE A 230 13.28 -19.91 -4.57
C PHE A 230 12.44 -21.17 -4.56
N LEU A 231 11.20 -21.07 -5.00
CA LEU A 231 10.35 -22.21 -5.28
C LEU A 231 9.64 -21.98 -6.61
N TRP A 232 9.55 -23.02 -7.43
CA TRP A 232 8.73 -23.00 -8.62
C TRP A 232 7.81 -24.22 -8.62
N ASN A 233 6.60 -24.04 -9.13
CA ASN A 233 5.60 -25.09 -9.24
C ASN A 233 4.98 -25.05 -10.64
N ASN A 234 4.58 -26.21 -11.14
CA ASN A 234 3.74 -26.33 -12.35
C ASN A 234 2.30 -26.68 -11.96
N ASN A 235 1.35 -26.31 -12.82
CA ASN A 235 -0.07 -26.64 -12.64
C ASN A 235 -0.51 -27.82 -13.52
N LEU A 236 0.45 -28.47 -14.19
CA LEU A 236 0.20 -29.51 -15.18
C LEU A 236 1.14 -30.68 -14.92
N ILE A 237 0.61 -31.90 -15.09
CA ILE A 237 1.42 -33.12 -15.05
C ILE A 237 2.48 -33.01 -16.15
N ASN A 238 3.75 -32.93 -15.75
CA ASN A 238 4.86 -32.89 -16.68
C ASN A 238 5.74 -34.14 -16.49
N PRO A 239 5.60 -35.16 -17.37
CA PRO A 239 6.32 -36.43 -17.22
C PRO A 239 7.84 -36.29 -17.41
N THR A 240 8.33 -35.16 -17.94
CA THR A 240 9.76 -34.90 -18.10
C THR A 240 10.45 -34.45 -16.80
N LEU A 241 9.70 -34.20 -15.73
CA LEU A 241 10.20 -33.71 -14.43
C LEU A 241 11.23 -32.58 -14.60
N PRO A 242 10.86 -31.48 -15.28
CA PRO A 242 11.81 -30.43 -15.61
C PRO A 242 12.37 -29.80 -14.34
N LYS A 243 13.59 -29.27 -14.43
CA LYS A 243 14.22 -28.51 -13.34
C LYS A 243 14.32 -27.04 -13.75
N LEU A 244 13.89 -26.18 -12.84
CA LEU A 244 14.03 -24.73 -12.95
C LEU A 244 14.66 -24.22 -11.66
N GLY A 245 15.58 -23.27 -11.80
CA GLY A 245 16.22 -22.58 -10.69
C GLY A 245 16.23 -21.07 -10.92
N ALA A 246 16.94 -20.38 -10.05
CA ALA A 246 17.31 -18.99 -10.24
C ALA A 246 18.83 -18.89 -10.33
N ALA A 247 19.34 -18.24 -11.39
CA ALA A 247 20.75 -17.88 -11.49
C ALA A 247 21.10 -16.80 -10.47
N THR A 248 20.25 -15.77 -10.38
CA THR A 248 20.41 -14.65 -9.45
C THR A 248 19.05 -14.25 -8.89
N ILE A 249 19.06 -13.84 -7.62
CA ILE A 249 17.94 -13.16 -6.97
C ILE A 249 18.51 -11.95 -6.26
N THR A 250 18.06 -10.76 -6.63
CA THR A 250 18.38 -9.52 -5.94
C THR A 250 17.16 -9.01 -5.20
N VAL A 251 17.42 -8.40 -4.04
CA VAL A 251 16.39 -7.87 -3.15
C VAL A 251 16.80 -6.47 -2.76
N GLU A 252 15.88 -5.52 -2.96
CA GLU A 252 16.03 -4.12 -2.61
C GLU A 252 14.92 -3.77 -1.61
N ALA A 253 15.29 -3.20 -0.47
CA ALA A 253 14.34 -2.78 0.56
C ALA A 253 13.89 -1.35 0.29
N GLY A 254 12.61 -1.06 0.44
CA GLY A 254 12.08 0.24 0.01
C GLY A 254 12.61 1.46 0.75
N GLN A 255 13.12 1.28 1.97
CA GLN A 255 13.71 2.38 2.74
C GLN A 255 15.10 2.82 2.23
N ASN A 256 15.80 1.95 1.49
CA ASN A 256 17.18 2.18 1.07
C ASN A 256 17.22 2.41 -0.45
N GLY A 257 17.07 3.68 -0.84
CA GLY A 257 17.26 4.19 -2.21
C GLY A 257 18.47 5.09 -2.33
#